data_AF-A0A7L0SRQ1-F1
#
_entry.id   AF-A0A7L0SRQ1-F1
#
_cell.length_a   1.000
_cell.length_b   1.000
_cell.length_c   1.000
_cell.angle_alpha   90.00
_cell.angle_beta   90.00
_cell.angle_gamma   90.00
#
_symmetry.space_group_name_H-M   'P 1'
#
loop_
_entity.id
_entity.type
_entity.pdbx_description
1 polymer ?
#
loop_
_entity_poly.entity_id
_entity_poly.type
_entity_poly.pdbx_seq_one_letter_code
_entity_poly.pdbx_strand_id
1 'polypeptide(L)'
;RCKFFSLTETPEDYTIMLDEEGFKELPPSEFMQVADSTWLVLSVVSNGRAPSGCQATGVTKIARSVIAPLAEHHVSVLMLSTYQTDFILVRERDLPVVIHTLAGEFDIYKEESGECVPVSCDDVSNGFLKPKPAASPTLHPVQSPQTRFCVLTVAPDTLPAIATMLIDVLFYSH
;
A
#
# COMPACT_ATOMS: atom_id res chain seq x y z
N ARG A 1 18.07 9.54 1.19
CA ARG A 1 17.75 9.29 -0.25
C ARG A 1 16.50 8.44 -0.31
N CYS A 2 15.53 8.84 -1.14
CA CYS A 2 14.27 8.14 -1.36
C CYS A 2 14.49 6.69 -1.84
N LYS A 3 13.75 5.75 -1.26
CA LYS A 3 13.72 4.31 -1.52
C LYS A 3 12.32 3.79 -1.85
N PHE A 4 11.27 4.56 -1.51
CA PHE A 4 9.90 4.25 -1.86
C PHE A 4 9.29 5.44 -2.61
N PHE A 5 8.87 5.22 -3.87
CA PHE A 5 8.24 6.22 -4.71
C PHE A 5 7.20 5.57 -5.62
N SER A 6 5.98 6.09 -5.59
CA SER A 6 4.88 5.75 -6.49
C SER A 6 4.20 7.03 -6.94
N LEU A 7 3.97 7.14 -8.24
CA LEU A 7 3.25 8.23 -8.89
C LEU A 7 2.13 7.62 -9.72
N THR A 8 0.89 8.06 -9.49
CA THR A 8 -0.29 7.63 -10.23
C THR A 8 -1.01 8.86 -10.76
N GLU A 9 -1.10 8.99 -12.07
CA GLU A 9 -1.90 10.01 -12.75
C GLU A 9 -3.36 9.56 -12.82
N THR A 10 -4.28 10.47 -12.46
CA THR A 10 -5.72 10.32 -12.63
C THR A 10 -6.24 11.50 -13.47
N PRO A 11 -7.50 11.45 -13.97
CA PRO A 11 -8.09 12.61 -14.63
C PRO A 11 -8.21 13.86 -13.73
N GLU A 12 -8.13 13.70 -12.41
CA GLU A 12 -8.32 14.76 -11.42
C GLU A 12 -6.99 15.32 -10.90
N ASP A 13 -5.99 14.46 -10.70
CA ASP A 13 -4.75 14.80 -10.02
C ASP A 13 -3.57 13.84 -10.30
N TYR A 14 -2.43 14.13 -9.68
CA TYR A 14 -1.33 13.19 -9.48
C TYR A 14 -1.30 12.76 -8.01
N THR A 15 -1.58 11.49 -7.76
CA THR A 15 -1.42 10.90 -6.43
C THR A 15 0.02 10.38 -6.28
N ILE A 16 0.70 10.78 -5.21
CA ILE A 16 2.08 10.37 -4.93
C ILE A 16 2.16 9.68 -3.56
N MET A 17 2.81 8.51 -3.50
CA MET A 17 3.19 7.84 -2.25
C MET A 17 4.71 7.74 -2.20
N LEU A 18 5.30 8.25 -1.13
CA LEU A 18 6.75 8.37 -1.02
C LEU A 18 7.21 8.24 0.44
N ASP A 19 8.47 7.84 0.63
CA ASP A 19 9.06 7.85 1.97
C ASP A 19 9.42 9.26 2.46
N GLU A 20 9.79 9.36 3.73
CA GLU A 20 10.16 10.63 4.37
C GLU A 20 11.32 11.36 3.68
N GLU A 21 12.24 10.61 3.05
CA GLU A 21 13.37 11.19 2.35
C GLU A 21 12.95 11.80 1.02
N GLY A 22 12.04 11.17 0.28
CA GLY A 22 11.40 11.76 -0.89
C GLY A 22 10.55 12.97 -0.53
N PHE A 23 9.92 12.98 0.64
CA PHE A 23 8.95 14.02 1.02
C PHE A 23 9.63 15.36 1.27
N LYS A 24 10.87 15.32 1.76
CA LYS A 24 11.72 16.52 1.95
C LYS A 24 12.02 17.26 0.66
N GLU A 25 11.96 16.59 -0.49
CA GLU A 25 12.23 17.19 -1.81
C GLU A 25 11.00 17.91 -2.39
N LEU A 26 9.80 17.73 -1.80
CA LEU A 26 8.57 18.34 -2.28
C LEU A 26 8.30 19.66 -1.53
N PRO A 27 8.41 20.82 -2.20
CA PRO A 27 8.08 22.10 -1.57
C PRO A 27 6.57 22.21 -1.31
N PRO A 28 6.14 22.75 -0.15
CA PRO A 28 4.74 23.05 0.09
C PRO A 28 4.16 23.97 -0.99
N SER A 29 2.94 23.69 -1.41
CA SER A 29 2.24 24.44 -2.46
C SER A 29 0.73 24.38 -2.24
N GLU A 30 -0.01 25.38 -2.72
CA GLU A 30 -1.48 25.38 -2.68
C GLU A 30 -2.10 24.28 -3.55
N PHE A 31 -1.36 23.77 -4.52
CA PHE A 31 -1.78 22.66 -5.39
C PHE A 31 -1.54 21.28 -4.77
N MET A 32 -0.93 21.22 -3.58
CA MET A 32 -0.55 19.96 -2.94
C MET A 32 -1.43 19.68 -1.73
N GLN A 33 -2.08 18.51 -1.73
CA GLN A 33 -2.78 17.97 -0.58
C GLN A 33 -1.95 16.85 0.03
N VAL A 34 -1.75 16.89 1.35
CA VAL A 34 -0.98 15.90 2.10
C VAL A 34 -1.91 15.22 3.09
N ALA A 35 -1.92 13.90 3.12
CA ALA A 35 -2.70 13.15 4.10
C ALA A 35 -2.16 13.38 5.52
N ASP A 36 -3.06 13.48 6.50
CA ASP A 36 -2.72 13.78 7.91
C ASP A 36 -1.97 12.65 8.65
N SER A 37 -1.60 11.56 7.98
CA SER A 37 -1.03 10.37 8.63
C SER A 37 0.17 9.86 7.87
N THR A 38 1.18 9.41 8.62
CA THR A 38 2.25 8.56 8.11
C THR A 38 1.73 7.14 7.98
N TRP A 39 2.11 6.48 6.88
CA TRP A 39 1.66 5.15 6.53
C TRP A 39 2.83 4.17 6.53
N LEU A 40 2.62 3.01 7.15
CA LEU A 40 3.53 1.88 7.15
C LEU A 40 3.14 0.91 6.05
N VAL A 41 4.14 0.30 5.42
CA VAL A 41 3.95 -0.66 4.34
C VAL A 41 3.99 -2.08 4.91
N LEU A 42 2.93 -2.85 4.66
CA LEU A 42 2.88 -4.28 4.91
C LEU A 42 3.07 -5.02 3.58
N SER A 43 3.89 -6.08 3.60
CA SER A 43 4.02 -7.01 2.50
C SER A 43 3.78 -8.44 3.01
N VAL A 44 2.94 -9.19 2.29
CA VAL A 44 2.55 -10.55 2.67
C VAL A 44 3.30 -11.54 1.78
N VAL A 45 4.18 -12.34 2.37
CA VAL A 45 4.90 -13.39 1.66
C VAL A 45 4.19 -14.72 1.89
N SER A 46 3.55 -15.26 0.85
CA SER A 46 2.94 -16.60 0.92
C SER A 46 3.96 -17.69 0.60
N ASN A 47 4.34 -18.50 1.60
CA ASN A 47 5.19 -19.68 1.41
C ASN A 47 4.40 -20.86 0.79
N GLY A 48 3.93 -20.71 -0.46
CA GLY A 48 3.70 -21.78 -1.44
C GLY A 48 2.84 -23.01 -1.11
N ARG A 49 2.24 -23.16 0.07
CA ARG A 49 1.43 -24.34 0.43
C ARG A 49 -0.06 -24.08 0.24
N ALA A 50 -0.52 -23.99 -1.01
CA ALA A 50 -1.94 -24.03 -1.31
C ALA A 50 -2.21 -25.04 -2.45
N PRO A 51 -3.16 -25.97 -2.29
CA PRO A 51 -3.46 -26.99 -3.30
C PRO A 51 -3.96 -26.35 -4.60
N SER A 52 -3.54 -26.94 -5.70
CA SER A 52 -3.77 -26.50 -7.07
C SER A 52 -5.25 -26.56 -7.45
N GLY A 53 -5.88 -25.39 -7.59
CA GLY A 53 -7.20 -25.23 -8.18
C GLY A 53 -7.76 -23.83 -7.96
N CYS A 54 -7.45 -22.90 -8.88
CA CYS A 54 -7.88 -21.49 -8.82
C CYS A 54 -7.25 -20.68 -7.67
N GLN A 55 -5.95 -20.39 -7.78
CA GLN A 55 -5.36 -19.36 -6.92
C GLN A 55 -5.69 -18.00 -7.52
N ALA A 56 -6.59 -17.26 -6.87
CA ALA A 56 -6.80 -15.85 -7.18
C ALA A 56 -5.44 -15.12 -7.14
N THR A 57 -5.20 -14.13 -8.01
CA THR A 57 -3.94 -13.38 -8.06
C THR A 57 -4.06 -12.03 -7.37
N GLY A 58 -2.91 -11.51 -6.94
CA GLY A 58 -2.80 -10.19 -6.31
C GLY A 58 -3.53 -10.07 -4.96
N VAL A 59 -4.08 -8.89 -4.73
CA VAL A 59 -4.94 -8.50 -3.58
C VAL A 59 -6.02 -9.53 -3.22
N THR A 60 -6.55 -10.25 -4.21
CA THR A 60 -7.60 -11.25 -3.97
C THR A 60 -7.11 -12.40 -3.07
N LYS A 61 -5.80 -12.69 -3.04
CA LYS A 61 -5.20 -13.70 -2.13
C LYS A 61 -5.28 -13.29 -0.66
N ILE A 62 -5.10 -12.00 -0.40
CA ILE A 62 -5.00 -11.42 0.95
C ILE A 62 -6.32 -10.79 1.41
N ALA A 63 -7.35 -10.78 0.54
CA ALA A 63 -8.65 -10.19 0.84
C ALA A 63 -9.29 -10.81 2.09
N ARG A 64 -9.22 -12.14 2.25
CA ARG A 64 -9.82 -12.84 3.40
C ARG A 64 -8.93 -12.84 4.64
N SER A 65 -7.62 -13.01 4.48
CA SER A 65 -6.70 -13.20 5.60
C SER A 65 -6.14 -11.87 6.15
N VAL A 66 -6.18 -10.79 5.37
CA VAL A 66 -5.64 -9.49 5.80
C VAL A 66 -6.68 -8.38 5.71
N ILE A 67 -7.30 -8.17 4.54
CA ILE A 67 -8.16 -6.99 4.34
C ILE A 67 -9.43 -7.07 5.18
N ALA A 68 -10.13 -8.20 5.17
CA ALA A 68 -11.35 -8.38 5.95
C ALA A 68 -11.11 -8.23 7.48
N PRO A 69 -10.14 -8.92 8.10
CA PRO A 69 -9.84 -8.74 9.52
C PRO A 69 -9.48 -7.30 9.89
N LEU A 70 -8.69 -6.60 9.07
CA LEU A 70 -8.35 -5.20 9.31
C LEU A 70 -9.58 -4.28 9.24
N ALA A 71 -10.47 -4.50 8.27
CA ALA A 71 -11.71 -3.74 8.13
C ALA A 71 -12.67 -3.97 9.32
N GLU A 72 -12.81 -5.21 9.79
CA GLU A 72 -13.62 -5.57 10.97
C GLU A 72 -13.14 -4.89 12.24
N HIS A 73 -11.84 -4.62 12.35
CA HIS A 73 -11.23 -3.88 13.47
C HIS A 73 -11.02 -2.39 13.18
N HIS A 74 -11.72 -1.84 12.17
CA HIS A 74 -11.72 -0.42 11.81
C HIS A 74 -10.35 0.15 11.43
N VAL A 75 -9.45 -0.68 10.93
CA VAL A 75 -8.18 -0.24 10.36
C VAL A 75 -8.39 0.18 8.91
N SER A 76 -8.10 1.44 8.61
CA SER A 76 -8.14 1.97 7.24
C SER A 76 -6.86 1.58 6.50
N VAL A 77 -7.02 1.11 5.26
CA VAL A 77 -5.91 0.67 4.41
C VAL A 77 -5.89 1.43 3.09
N LEU A 78 -4.70 1.63 2.53
CA LEU A 78 -4.51 1.95 1.11
C LEU A 78 -3.83 0.75 0.42
N MET A 79 -4.21 0.50 -0.83
CA MET A 79 -3.68 -0.62 -1.61
C MET A 79 -2.78 -0.08 -2.71
N LEU A 80 -1.58 -0.67 -2.83
CA LEU A 80 -0.67 -0.39 -3.94
C LEU A 80 -0.18 -1.71 -4.54
N SER A 81 -0.84 -2.16 -5.61
CA SER A 81 -0.41 -3.31 -6.40
C SER A 81 0.62 -2.88 -7.44
N THR A 82 1.74 -3.59 -7.49
CA THR A 82 2.84 -3.38 -8.45
C THR A 82 2.99 -4.60 -9.35
N TYR A 83 3.95 -4.55 -10.29
CA TYR A 83 4.29 -5.74 -11.08
C TYR A 83 4.82 -6.89 -10.19
N GLN A 84 5.58 -6.56 -9.14
CA GLN A 84 6.28 -7.53 -8.31
C GLN A 84 5.41 -8.08 -7.17
N THR A 85 4.67 -7.21 -6.50
CA THR A 85 3.95 -7.54 -5.27
C THR A 85 2.81 -6.57 -4.97
N ASP A 86 1.99 -6.93 -4.00
CA ASP A 86 0.96 -6.07 -3.42
C ASP A 86 1.44 -5.50 -2.09
N PHE A 87 1.33 -4.19 -1.95
CA PHE A 87 1.55 -3.48 -0.70
C PHE A 87 0.22 -3.07 -0.09
N ILE A 88 0.11 -3.25 1.23
CA ILE A 88 -1.01 -2.77 2.03
C ILE A 88 -0.43 -1.70 2.95
N LEU A 89 -0.91 -0.47 2.82
CA LEU A 89 -0.49 0.62 3.66
C LEU A 89 -1.48 0.80 4.80
N VAL A 90 -0.98 0.85 6.03
CA VAL A 90 -1.74 1.11 7.26
C VAL A 90 -1.21 2.35 7.94
N ARG A 91 -2.04 3.12 8.62
CA ARG A 91 -1.54 4.28 9.39
C ARG A 91 -0.67 3.78 10.53
N GLU A 92 0.44 4.47 10.79
CA GLU A 92 1.38 4.09 11.84
C GLU A 92 0.70 3.92 13.21
N ARG A 93 -0.24 4.81 13.55
CA ARG A 93 -1.03 4.76 14.79
C ARG A 93 -1.88 3.49 14.96
N ASP A 94 -2.21 2.81 13.86
CA ASP A 94 -3.03 1.60 13.88
C ASP A 94 -2.18 0.32 13.96
N LEU A 95 -0.84 0.44 13.93
CA LEU A 95 0.09 -0.70 13.95
C LEU A 95 -0.17 -1.70 15.11
N PRO A 96 -0.46 -1.26 16.36
CA PRO A 96 -0.76 -2.19 17.43
C PRO A 96 -2.00 -3.07 17.15
N VAL A 97 -3.05 -2.48 16.57
CA VAL A 97 -4.27 -3.20 16.17
C VAL A 97 -3.95 -4.16 15.02
N VAL A 98 -3.15 -3.73 14.05
CA VAL A 98 -2.71 -4.55 12.91
C VAL A 98 -1.97 -5.80 13.39
N ILE A 99 -0.95 -5.62 14.26
CA ILE A 99 -0.17 -6.74 14.81
C ILE A 99 -1.10 -7.71 15.54
N HIS A 100 -1.93 -7.20 16.46
CA HIS A 100 -2.84 -8.04 17.22
C HIS A 100 -3.85 -8.80 16.33
N THR A 101 -4.38 -8.14 15.30
CA THR A 101 -5.37 -8.71 14.38
C THR A 101 -4.77 -9.83 13.53
N LEU A 102 -3.52 -9.67 13.07
CA LEU A 102 -2.90 -10.58 12.12
C LEU A 102 -2.04 -11.67 12.78
N ALA A 103 -1.61 -11.50 14.03
CA ALA A 103 -0.73 -12.44 14.73
C ALA A 103 -1.30 -13.85 14.89
N GLY A 104 -2.64 -14.01 14.83
CA GLY A 104 -3.28 -15.32 14.89
C GLY A 104 -3.08 -16.18 13.64
N GLU A 105 -2.83 -15.55 12.48
CA GLU A 105 -2.67 -16.23 11.19
C GLU A 105 -1.27 -16.07 10.58
N PHE A 106 -0.49 -15.08 11.03
CA PHE A 106 0.79 -14.72 10.43
C PHE A 106 1.90 -14.60 11.46
N ASP A 107 3.08 -15.11 11.09
CA ASP A 107 4.33 -14.72 11.73
C ASP A 107 4.72 -13.32 11.25
N ILE A 108 4.75 -12.35 12.17
CA ILE A 108 4.97 -10.95 11.83
C ILE A 108 6.44 -10.59 12.01
N TYR A 109 7.03 -9.99 10.97
CA TYR A 109 8.39 -9.50 10.96
C TYR A 109 8.42 -8.01 10.63
N LYS A 110 9.39 -7.31 11.21
CA LYS A 110 9.72 -5.93 10.93
C LYS A 110 11.08 -5.88 10.24
N GLU A 111 11.17 -5.14 9.15
CA GLU A 111 12.46 -4.89 8.50
C GLU A 111 13.20 -3.77 9.24
N GLU A 112 14.36 -4.10 9.82
CA GLU A 112 15.26 -3.14 10.46
C GLU A 112 16.64 -3.25 9.82
N SER A 113 17.10 -2.17 9.18
CA SER A 113 18.40 -2.12 8.48
C SER A 113 18.61 -3.23 7.43
N GLY A 114 17.53 -3.74 6.83
CA GLY A 114 17.57 -4.83 5.84
C GLY A 114 17.50 -6.25 6.44
N GLU A 115 17.37 -6.38 7.77
CA GLU A 115 17.14 -7.66 8.44
C GLU A 115 15.68 -7.80 8.88
N CYS A 116 15.12 -9.00 8.74
CA CYS A 116 13.77 -9.31 9.22
C CYS A 116 13.82 -9.74 10.68
N VAL A 117 13.38 -8.84 11.58
CA VAL A 117 13.31 -9.09 13.03
C VAL A 117 11.89 -9.52 13.39
N PRO A 118 11.69 -10.65 14.11
CA PRO A 118 10.37 -11.09 14.54
C PRO A 118 9.76 -10.08 15.54
N VAL A 119 8.46 -9.80 15.38
CA VAL A 119 7.71 -8.91 16.27
C VAL A 119 7.11 -9.73 17.41
N SER A 120 7.49 -9.43 18.66
CA SER A 120 6.88 -10.04 19.84
C SER A 120 5.48 -9.47 20.09
N CYS A 121 4.49 -10.34 20.29
CA CYS A 121 3.12 -9.93 20.60
C CYS A 121 2.93 -9.47 22.06
N ASP A 122 3.86 -9.79 22.96
CA ASP A 122 3.71 -9.54 24.40
C ASP A 122 3.94 -8.07 24.80
N ASP A 123 4.65 -7.29 23.96
CA ASP A 123 5.02 -5.90 24.25
C ASP A 123 4.02 -4.86 23.71
N VAL A 124 2.98 -5.31 22.99
CA VAL A 124 2.05 -4.42 22.28
C VAL A 124 0.72 -4.42 23.00
N SER A 125 0.41 -3.34 23.74
CA SER A 125 -0.97 -3.09 24.20
C SER A 125 -1.90 -3.20 22.99
N ASN A 126 -3.01 -3.93 23.10
CA ASN A 126 -3.87 -4.37 21.97
C ASN A 126 -4.38 -3.24 21.04
N GLY A 127 -4.10 -1.97 21.33
CA GLY A 127 -4.28 -0.84 20.42
C GLY A 127 -5.73 -0.43 20.20
N PHE A 128 -6.69 -1.25 20.66
CA PHE A 128 -8.11 -1.00 20.54
C PHE A 128 -8.50 0.27 21.30
N LEU A 129 -8.57 1.38 20.57
CA LEU A 129 -9.16 2.60 21.06
C LEU A 129 -10.68 2.42 21.14
N LYS A 130 -11.33 3.09 22.11
CA LYS A 130 -12.79 3.21 22.13
C LYS A 130 -13.28 3.72 20.78
N PRO A 131 -14.39 3.20 20.24
CA PRO A 131 -14.86 3.57 18.90
C PRO A 131 -15.05 5.08 18.83
N LYS A 132 -14.15 5.75 18.10
CA LYS A 132 -14.39 7.09 17.58
C LYS A 132 -15.54 6.94 16.58
N PRO A 133 -16.49 7.88 16.47
CA PRO A 133 -17.53 7.81 15.44
C PRO A 133 -16.85 7.90 14.06
N ALA A 134 -16.46 6.75 13.52
CA ALA A 134 -16.07 6.60 12.14
C ALA A 134 -17.33 6.72 11.30
N ALA A 135 -17.20 7.26 10.08
CA ALA A 135 -18.28 7.20 9.12
C ALA A 135 -18.72 5.73 8.97
N SER A 136 -20.03 5.48 9.05
CA SER A 136 -20.57 4.15 8.83
C SER A 136 -20.19 3.68 7.41
N PRO A 137 -19.80 2.41 7.22
CA PRO A 137 -19.49 1.88 5.90
C PRO A 137 -20.64 2.13 4.92
N THR A 138 -20.31 2.57 3.71
CA THR A 138 -21.28 2.79 2.62
C THR A 138 -20.92 1.96 1.40
N LEU A 139 -21.93 1.59 0.60
CA LEU A 139 -21.70 1.00 -0.71
C LEU A 139 -21.26 2.10 -1.69
N HIS A 140 -20.06 1.99 -2.24
CA HIS A 140 -19.56 2.92 -3.24
C HIS A 140 -19.94 2.46 -4.65
N PRO A 141 -20.37 3.37 -5.56
CA PRO A 141 -20.64 3.03 -6.94
C PRO A 141 -19.33 2.62 -7.65
N VAL A 142 -19.44 1.71 -8.63
CA VAL A 142 -18.30 1.21 -9.41
C VAL A 142 -18.47 1.61 -10.87
N GLN A 143 -17.38 2.08 -11.49
CA GLN A 143 -17.29 2.38 -12.91
C GLN A 143 -16.22 1.49 -13.56
N SER A 144 -16.52 0.95 -14.74
CA SER A 144 -15.60 0.11 -15.51
C SER A 144 -15.31 0.76 -16.87
N PRO A 145 -14.15 1.42 -17.06
CA PRO A 145 -13.76 1.98 -18.35
C PRO A 145 -13.43 0.86 -19.36
N GLN A 146 -13.53 1.16 -20.65
CA GLN A 146 -13.18 0.20 -21.72
C GLN A 146 -11.67 0.06 -21.97
N THR A 147 -10.86 0.88 -21.28
CA THR A 147 -9.41 0.90 -21.42
C THR A 147 -8.81 -0.47 -21.07
N ARG A 148 -7.89 -0.92 -21.91
CA ARG A 148 -7.11 -2.14 -21.66
C ARG A 148 -5.80 -1.74 -20.98
N PHE A 149 -5.67 -2.05 -19.70
CA PHE A 149 -4.46 -1.77 -18.94
C PHE A 149 -3.43 -2.91 -19.08
N CYS A 150 -2.16 -2.55 -19.09
CA CYS A 150 -1.04 -3.48 -19.01
C CYS A 150 -0.21 -3.17 -17.77
N VAL A 151 0.16 -4.20 -17.01
CA VAL A 151 1.08 -4.10 -15.88
C VAL A 151 2.45 -4.57 -16.37
N LEU A 152 3.42 -3.65 -16.38
CA LEU A 152 4.75 -3.87 -16.96
C LEU A 152 5.86 -3.60 -15.94
N THR A 153 7.05 -4.12 -16.20
CA THR A 153 8.28 -3.80 -15.47
C THR A 153 9.37 -3.39 -16.45
N VAL A 154 10.31 -2.57 -15.99
CA VAL A 154 11.43 -2.04 -16.79
C VAL A 154 12.71 -2.26 -16.01
N ALA A 155 13.76 -2.72 -16.69
CA ALA A 155 15.07 -2.87 -16.08
C ALA A 155 15.66 -1.47 -15.78
N PRO A 156 16.16 -1.19 -14.56
CA PRO A 156 16.56 0.15 -14.16
C PRO A 156 17.60 0.81 -15.07
N ASP A 157 18.51 0.02 -15.64
CA ASP A 157 19.53 0.45 -16.60
C ASP A 157 18.96 0.93 -17.94
N THR A 158 17.77 0.46 -18.31
CA THR A 158 17.06 0.86 -19.54
C THR A 158 16.11 2.05 -19.35
N LEU A 159 15.82 2.45 -18.11
CA LEU A 159 14.93 3.59 -17.80
C LEU A 159 15.35 4.91 -18.50
N PRO A 160 16.64 5.28 -18.58
CA PRO A 160 17.06 6.49 -19.29
C PRO A 160 16.67 6.49 -20.77
N ALA A 161 16.58 5.32 -21.41
CA ALA A 161 16.25 5.20 -22.83
C ALA A 161 14.78 5.56 -23.14
N ILE A 162 13.89 5.43 -22.16
CA ILE A 162 12.46 5.78 -22.28
C ILE A 162 12.07 7.05 -21.52
N ALA A 163 13.02 7.67 -20.82
CA ALA A 163 12.73 8.78 -19.90
C ALA A 163 12.03 9.97 -20.57
N THR A 164 12.48 10.36 -21.76
CA THR A 164 11.85 11.47 -22.49
C THR A 164 10.41 11.16 -22.88
N MET A 165 10.13 9.95 -23.35
CA MET A 165 8.77 9.50 -23.67
C MET A 165 7.90 9.43 -22.42
N LEU A 166 8.45 8.92 -21.31
CA LEU A 166 7.71 8.83 -20.04
C LEU A 166 7.35 10.22 -19.51
N ILE A 167 8.26 11.19 -19.61
CA ILE A 167 8.01 12.59 -19.23
C ILE A 167 6.92 13.21 -20.11
N ASP A 168 6.98 12.98 -21.42
CA ASP A 168 5.99 13.50 -22.37
C ASP A 168 4.58 12.96 -22.08
N VAL A 169 4.49 11.65 -21.83
CA VAL A 169 3.23 10.99 -21.44
C VAL A 169 2.72 11.54 -20.11
N LEU A 170 3.57 11.62 -19.08
CA LEU A 170 3.13 11.99 -17.74
C LEU A 170 2.83 13.47 -17.57
N PHE A 171 3.47 14.39 -18.30
CA PHE A 171 3.41 15.82 -17.97
C PHE A 171 3.02 16.74 -19.12
N TYR A 172 2.91 16.21 -20.34
CA TYR A 172 2.62 17.01 -21.54
C TYR A 172 1.49 16.46 -22.41
N SER A 173 0.94 15.29 -22.07
CA SER A 173 -0.13 14.65 -22.83
C SER A 173 -1.50 14.95 -22.23
N HIS A 174 -2.06 16.12 -22.55
CA HIS A 174 -3.44 16.49 -22.20
C HIS A 174 -4.18 17.12 -23.39
#